data_AF-A0AAU1DE66-F1
#
_entry.id   AF-A0AAU1DE66-F1
#
_cell.length_a   1.000
_cell.length_b   1.000
_cell.length_c   1.000
_cell.angle_alpha   90.00
_cell.angle_beta   90.00
_cell.angle_gamma   90.00
#
_symmetry.space_group_name_H-M   'P 1'
#
loop_
_entity.id
_entity.type
_entity.pdbx_description
1 polymer ?
#
loop_
_entity_poly.entity_id
_entity_poly.type
_entity_poly.pdbx_seq_one_letter_code
_entity_poly.pdbx_strand_id
1 'polypeptide(L)'
;MSAEYATFGLAPAMRAGGVLAHGDYQVHRDFMDFIVDGRPLLFQLTDLDAVSPLASDVPPAIFTTHVRRLLLEVEAPLADGRYVIYGCPECESLECGAVTAVIERDGADIVWRDFAWQTYETVDLEQSGYHGIGPFRFDGFQYRQELERLLPPVSAEGSEPGPDVPAGRRVLLIGARVAVLAKLAAALRAIGIGADITADVAQVSPDELRGYRAVAFGRAITEDERAAVRQAFTRAGADVAYVDGLAPVIPVLVAQIEHALDRSAPAQRRLVRLAAADGTAGVHVTSSCRVSLVAYRLDRLYRTHTQEVFDGVLEPGEHRIPLDARAVKGQSFIVARTMGSVLVAPMVHH
;
A
#
# COMPACT_ATOMS: atom_id res chain seq x y z
N MET A 1 -10.34 27.36 -29.30
CA MET A 1 -10.65 26.11 -28.59
C MET A 1 -9.86 26.17 -27.29
N SER A 2 -10.53 26.24 -26.12
CA SER A 2 -9.81 26.21 -24.84
C SER A 2 -9.09 24.87 -24.76
N ALA A 3 -7.78 24.87 -24.51
CA ALA A 3 -7.13 23.63 -24.11
C ALA A 3 -7.86 23.13 -22.85
N GLU A 4 -8.31 21.88 -22.86
CA GLU A 4 -8.94 21.28 -21.69
C GLU A 4 -7.82 21.02 -20.68
N TYR A 5 -7.80 21.81 -19.60
CA TYR A 5 -6.86 21.61 -18.51
C TYR A 5 -7.28 20.39 -17.71
N ALA A 6 -6.35 19.47 -17.48
CA ALA A 6 -6.50 18.42 -16.50
C ALA A 6 -6.29 18.99 -15.10
N THR A 7 -6.97 18.43 -14.11
CA THR A 7 -6.70 18.72 -12.70
C THR A 7 -5.55 17.86 -12.19
N PHE A 8 -4.72 18.41 -11.31
CA PHE A 8 -3.64 17.70 -10.62
C PHE A 8 -3.90 17.69 -9.12
N GLY A 9 -3.63 16.56 -8.49
CA GLY A 9 -3.65 16.42 -7.05
C GLY A 9 -2.80 15.25 -6.59
N LEU A 10 -2.69 15.11 -5.27
CA LEU A 10 -1.94 14.02 -4.63
C LEU A 10 -2.80 13.36 -3.56
N ALA A 11 -2.74 12.04 -3.46
CA ALA A 11 -3.43 11.29 -2.42
C ALA A 11 -2.56 10.18 -1.83
N PRO A 12 -2.69 9.87 -0.52
CA PRO A 12 -2.04 8.72 0.07
C PRO A 12 -2.49 7.40 -0.59
N ALA A 13 -1.51 6.60 -0.97
CA ALA A 13 -1.67 5.27 -1.52
C ALA A 13 -0.73 4.29 -0.83
N MET A 14 -1.02 3.01 -1.01
CA MET A 14 -0.28 1.90 -0.45
C MET A 14 -0.03 0.84 -1.50
N ARG A 15 1.13 0.19 -1.46
CA ARG A 15 1.39 -1.11 -2.09
C ARG A 15 1.39 -2.15 -0.97
N ALA A 16 0.41 -3.04 -0.98
CA ALA A 16 0.21 -4.00 0.09
C ALA A 16 1.38 -5.01 0.13
N GLY A 17 2.07 -5.08 1.27
CA GLY A 17 3.10 -6.07 1.51
C GLY A 17 2.49 -7.43 1.86
N GLY A 18 3.30 -8.49 1.85
CA GLY A 18 2.76 -9.82 2.12
C GLY A 18 3.77 -10.93 2.30
N VAL A 19 3.30 -12.03 2.87
CA VAL A 19 3.95 -13.33 2.83
C VAL A 19 3.22 -14.15 1.76
N LEU A 20 3.93 -14.50 0.69
CA LEU A 20 3.39 -15.26 -0.43
C LEU A 20 3.20 -16.73 -0.06
N ALA A 21 2.44 -17.46 -0.88
CA ALA A 21 2.12 -18.87 -0.63
C ALA A 21 3.36 -19.77 -0.51
N HIS A 22 4.47 -19.39 -1.16
CA HIS A 22 5.75 -20.10 -1.14
C HIS A 22 6.70 -19.63 -0.03
N GLY A 23 6.31 -18.64 0.76
CA GLY A 23 7.10 -18.08 1.86
C GLY A 23 7.95 -16.86 1.51
N ASP A 24 7.95 -16.45 0.25
CA ASP A 24 8.58 -15.21 -0.20
C ASP A 24 7.89 -13.98 0.39
N TYR A 25 8.63 -12.88 0.50
CA TYR A 25 8.13 -11.62 1.02
C TYR A 25 7.94 -10.59 -0.09
N GLN A 26 6.87 -9.81 0.05
CA GLN A 26 6.58 -8.63 -0.76
C GLN A 26 6.60 -7.42 0.14
N VAL A 27 7.40 -6.41 -0.20
CA VAL A 27 7.61 -5.25 0.67
C VAL A 27 6.42 -4.29 0.64
N HIS A 28 5.99 -3.86 1.81
CA HIS A 28 4.97 -2.83 1.97
C HIS A 28 5.53 -1.43 1.63
N ARG A 29 4.75 -0.61 0.91
CA ARG A 29 5.08 0.80 0.66
C ARG A 29 3.87 1.69 0.94
N ASP A 30 4.09 2.79 1.64
CA ASP A 30 3.19 3.94 1.61
C ASP A 30 3.80 5.01 0.69
N PHE A 31 2.99 5.62 -0.17
CA PHE A 31 3.45 6.65 -1.11
C PHE A 31 2.34 7.64 -1.45
N MET A 32 2.68 8.72 -2.15
CA MET A 32 1.70 9.67 -2.69
C MET A 32 1.41 9.34 -4.15
N ASP A 33 0.19 8.91 -4.46
CA ASP A 33 -0.24 8.71 -5.84
C ASP A 33 -0.66 10.03 -6.49
N PHE A 34 -0.52 10.09 -7.81
CA PHE A 34 -0.93 11.23 -8.63
C PHE A 34 -2.41 11.11 -8.97
N ILE A 35 -3.17 12.15 -8.65
CA ILE A 35 -4.59 12.25 -8.98
C ILE A 35 -4.72 13.16 -10.20
N VAL A 36 -5.19 12.60 -11.31
CA VAL A 36 -5.46 13.32 -12.56
C VAL A 36 -6.96 13.23 -12.84
N ASP A 37 -7.63 14.37 -12.97
CA ASP A 37 -9.09 14.45 -13.18
C ASP A 37 -9.90 13.68 -12.13
N GLY A 38 -9.45 13.81 -10.87
CA GLY A 38 -10.06 13.16 -9.71
C GLY A 38 -9.85 11.65 -9.63
N ARG A 39 -9.04 11.07 -10.53
CA ARG A 39 -8.78 9.62 -10.58
C ARG A 39 -7.31 9.32 -10.30
N PRO A 40 -7.00 8.26 -9.54
CA PRO A 40 -5.62 7.79 -9.40
C PRO A 40 -5.03 7.47 -10.77
N LEU A 41 -3.90 8.08 -11.13
CA LEU A 41 -3.23 7.81 -12.41
C LEU A 41 -2.77 6.35 -12.48
N LEU A 42 -2.37 5.77 -11.33
CA LEU A 42 -2.04 4.36 -11.25
C LEU A 42 -3.19 3.47 -11.73
N PHE A 43 -4.47 3.88 -11.56
CA PHE A 43 -5.63 3.10 -12.01
C PHE A 43 -5.75 3.01 -13.53
N GLN A 44 -5.18 3.97 -14.23
CA GLN A 44 -5.13 3.99 -15.70
C GLN A 44 -4.04 3.03 -16.23
N LEU A 45 -3.12 2.61 -15.37
CA LEU A 45 -2.03 1.67 -15.66
C LEU A 45 -2.44 0.28 -15.16
N THR A 46 -2.81 -0.61 -16.09
CA THR A 46 -3.29 -1.96 -15.75
C THR A 46 -2.11 -2.92 -15.50
N ASP A 47 -2.24 -3.79 -14.50
CA ASP A 47 -1.27 -4.86 -14.15
C ASP A 47 0.15 -4.36 -13.78
N LEU A 48 0.25 -3.14 -13.22
CA LEU A 48 1.52 -2.54 -12.81
C LEU A 48 1.77 -2.67 -11.31
N ASP A 49 2.84 -3.37 -10.93
CA ASP A 49 3.43 -3.33 -9.57
C ASP A 49 4.48 -2.23 -9.49
N ALA A 50 4.04 -1.00 -9.25
CA ALA A 50 4.94 0.15 -9.13
C ALA A 50 4.40 1.19 -8.15
N VAL A 51 5.31 1.97 -7.58
CA VAL A 51 5.01 3.05 -6.63
C VAL A 51 5.64 4.35 -7.09
N SER A 52 5.07 5.47 -6.71
CA SER A 52 5.67 6.77 -7.02
C SER A 52 7.01 6.92 -6.29
N PRO A 53 7.96 7.73 -6.80
CA PRO A 53 9.15 8.13 -6.04
C PRO A 53 8.86 8.95 -4.76
N LEU A 54 7.60 9.35 -4.55
CA LEU A 54 7.13 10.03 -3.34
C LEU A 54 6.72 9.01 -2.25
N ALA A 55 7.55 8.00 -2.03
CA ALA A 55 7.35 6.97 -1.01
C ALA A 55 7.87 7.42 0.37
N SER A 56 7.17 7.04 1.45
CA SER A 56 7.43 7.59 2.79
C SER A 56 8.63 6.98 3.52
N ASP A 57 9.19 5.88 3.01
CA ASP A 57 10.44 5.26 3.46
C ASP A 57 11.68 5.83 2.81
N VAL A 58 11.51 6.65 1.77
CA VAL A 58 12.63 7.32 1.13
C VAL A 58 13.20 8.37 2.11
N PRO A 59 14.53 8.45 2.29
CA PRO A 59 15.15 9.46 3.14
C PRO A 59 14.68 10.89 2.79
N PRO A 60 14.45 11.78 3.78
CA PRO A 60 13.85 13.10 3.54
C PRO A 60 14.56 13.96 2.48
N ALA A 61 15.89 13.86 2.38
CA ALA A 61 16.66 14.56 1.35
C ALA A 61 16.35 14.04 -0.06
N ILE A 62 16.28 12.71 -0.23
CA ILE A 62 15.96 12.08 -1.52
C ILE A 62 14.50 12.37 -1.89
N PHE A 63 13.57 12.28 -0.94
CA PHE A 63 12.17 12.66 -1.13
C PHE A 63 12.03 14.11 -1.60
N THR A 64 12.73 15.05 -0.95
CA THR A 64 12.77 16.47 -1.34
C THR A 64 13.29 16.64 -2.77
N THR A 65 14.34 15.91 -3.16
CA THR A 65 14.85 15.92 -4.53
C THR A 65 13.82 15.43 -5.54
N HIS A 66 13.03 14.39 -5.23
CA HIS A 66 11.96 13.92 -6.10
C HIS A 66 10.86 14.98 -6.29
N VAL A 67 10.45 15.66 -5.21
CA VAL A 67 9.48 16.77 -5.32
C VAL A 67 10.03 17.90 -6.18
N ARG A 68 11.29 18.32 -5.98
CA ARG A 68 11.93 19.38 -6.78
C ARG A 68 12.11 19.01 -8.26
N ARG A 69 12.35 17.73 -8.56
CA ARG A 69 12.34 17.23 -9.95
C ARG A 69 10.96 17.41 -10.59
N LEU A 70 9.88 17.03 -9.90
CA LEU A 70 8.52 17.22 -10.41
C LEU A 70 8.13 18.69 -10.55
N LEU A 71 8.72 19.60 -9.76
CA LEU A 71 8.59 21.06 -9.90
C LEU A 71 9.42 21.65 -11.06
N LEU A 72 10.24 20.83 -11.74
CA LEU A 72 11.19 21.24 -12.77
C LEU A 72 12.20 22.28 -12.26
N GLU A 73 12.61 22.16 -10.98
CA GLU A 73 13.69 22.95 -10.37
C GLU A 73 15.05 22.25 -10.50
N VAL A 74 15.02 20.94 -10.75
CA VAL A 74 16.17 20.08 -10.97
C VAL A 74 16.00 19.42 -12.34
N GLU A 75 17.11 19.21 -13.03
CA GLU A 75 17.14 18.55 -14.35
C GLU A 75 16.50 17.15 -14.31
N ALA A 76 15.97 16.74 -15.46
CA ALA A 76 15.37 15.44 -15.63
C ALA A 76 16.37 14.32 -15.30
N PRO A 77 15.95 13.30 -14.54
CA PRO A 77 16.85 12.22 -14.13
C PRO A 77 17.24 11.27 -15.26
N LEU A 78 16.50 11.27 -16.37
CA LEU A 78 16.71 10.39 -17.52
C LEU A 78 16.94 11.21 -18.79
N ALA A 79 17.54 10.58 -19.81
CA ALA A 79 17.63 11.15 -21.15
C ALA A 79 16.28 11.63 -21.69
N ASP A 80 16.35 12.56 -22.65
CA ASP A 80 15.20 13.13 -23.37
C ASP A 80 14.16 13.84 -22.47
N GLY A 81 14.58 14.32 -21.30
CA GLY A 81 13.72 15.10 -20.39
C GLY A 81 12.69 14.23 -19.66
N ARG A 82 12.96 12.93 -19.49
CA ARG A 82 12.01 11.98 -18.90
C ARG A 82 12.18 11.87 -17.39
N TYR A 83 11.05 11.69 -16.72
CA TYR A 83 10.93 11.56 -15.28
C TYR A 83 10.29 10.22 -14.95
N VAL A 84 10.76 9.59 -13.87
CA VAL A 84 10.12 8.41 -13.30
C VAL A 84 8.83 8.84 -12.59
N ILE A 85 7.69 8.33 -13.05
CA ILE A 85 6.37 8.55 -12.45
C ILE A 85 6.06 7.41 -11.47
N TYR A 86 6.30 6.16 -11.88
CA TYR A 86 6.20 4.99 -11.01
C TYR A 86 7.39 4.05 -11.24
N GLY A 87 8.03 3.60 -10.18
CA GLY A 87 9.19 2.70 -10.24
C GLY A 87 8.97 1.39 -9.48
N CYS A 88 9.89 0.45 -9.68
CA CYS A 88 9.90 -0.83 -8.98
C CYS A 88 9.86 -0.62 -7.46
N PRO A 89 8.87 -1.21 -6.75
CA PRO A 89 8.74 -1.01 -5.31
C PRO A 89 9.87 -1.68 -4.52
N GLU A 90 10.58 -2.65 -5.09
CA GLU A 90 11.58 -3.43 -4.36
C GLU A 90 12.97 -2.78 -4.39
N CYS A 91 13.36 -2.18 -5.51
CA CYS A 91 14.74 -1.69 -5.70
C CYS A 91 14.87 -0.30 -6.34
N GLU A 92 13.77 0.31 -6.81
CA GLU A 92 13.76 1.62 -7.49
C GLU A 92 14.66 1.72 -8.74
N SER A 93 15.23 0.60 -9.21
CA SER A 93 16.09 0.54 -10.38
C SER A 93 15.27 0.63 -11.67
N LEU A 94 15.75 1.44 -12.61
CA LEU A 94 15.19 1.50 -13.96
C LEU A 94 15.23 0.13 -14.66
N GLU A 95 16.24 -0.70 -14.38
CA GLU A 95 16.39 -2.02 -15.02
C GLU A 95 15.25 -2.99 -14.67
N CYS A 96 14.63 -2.84 -13.49
CA CYS A 96 13.43 -3.59 -13.13
C CYS A 96 12.17 -3.06 -13.83
N GLY A 97 12.24 -1.86 -14.41
CA GLY A 97 11.19 -1.20 -15.13
C GLY A 97 10.52 -0.07 -14.34
N ALA A 98 10.19 0.99 -15.07
CA ALA A 98 9.51 2.16 -14.54
C ALA A 98 8.53 2.73 -15.56
N VAL A 99 7.41 3.24 -15.08
CA VAL A 99 6.57 4.16 -15.86
C VAL A 99 7.20 5.54 -15.80
N THR A 100 7.43 6.09 -16.97
CA THR A 100 8.17 7.32 -17.20
C THR A 100 7.40 8.21 -18.15
N ALA A 101 7.59 9.52 -18.04
CA ALA A 101 6.95 10.51 -18.90
C ALA A 101 7.87 11.71 -19.13
N VAL A 102 7.68 12.43 -20.23
CA VAL A 102 8.27 13.75 -20.41
C VAL A 102 7.46 14.75 -19.58
N ILE A 103 8.15 15.54 -18.76
CA ILE A 103 7.54 16.65 -18.02
C ILE A 103 8.22 17.94 -18.47
N GLU A 104 7.45 18.86 -19.03
CA GLU A 104 7.97 20.12 -19.56
C GLU A 104 7.10 21.31 -19.19
N ARG A 105 7.71 22.51 -19.22
CA ARG A 105 6.99 23.78 -19.07
C ARG A 105 6.52 24.25 -20.43
N ASP A 106 5.24 24.59 -20.54
CA ASP A 106 4.69 25.32 -21.68
C ASP A 106 4.08 26.64 -21.19
N GLY A 107 4.88 27.71 -21.29
CA GLY A 107 4.54 29.00 -20.70
C GLY A 107 4.43 28.91 -19.18
N ALA A 108 3.24 29.17 -18.63
CA ALA A 108 2.96 29.03 -17.21
C ALA A 108 2.48 27.63 -16.82
N ASP A 109 2.21 26.77 -17.79
CA ASP A 109 1.59 25.45 -17.58
C ASP A 109 2.63 24.34 -17.54
N ILE A 110 2.24 23.20 -16.97
CA ILE A 110 3.04 21.98 -16.95
C ILE A 110 2.37 20.94 -17.83
N VAL A 111 3.14 20.30 -18.70
CA VAL A 111 2.66 19.25 -19.60
C VAL A 111 3.35 17.93 -19.27
N TRP A 112 2.55 16.89 -19.01
CA TRP A 112 3.03 15.50 -18.93
C TRP A 112 2.63 14.79 -20.21
N ARG A 113 3.58 14.22 -20.95
CA ARG A 113 3.32 13.51 -22.20
C ARG A 113 4.23 12.30 -22.37
N ASP A 114 3.95 11.52 -23.40
CA ASP A 114 4.78 10.38 -23.83
C ASP A 114 5.07 9.39 -22.69
N PHE A 115 4.00 8.97 -22.01
CA PHE A 115 4.09 7.96 -20.98
C PHE A 115 4.53 6.64 -21.59
N ALA A 116 5.49 5.97 -20.96
CA ALA A 116 5.95 4.66 -21.42
C ALA A 116 6.49 3.80 -20.28
N TRP A 117 6.48 2.48 -20.50
CA TRP A 117 7.26 1.54 -19.72
C TRP A 117 8.72 1.56 -20.18
N GLN A 118 9.65 1.85 -19.28
CA GLN A 118 11.07 2.02 -19.59
C GLN A 118 11.93 1.14 -18.69
N THR A 119 12.81 0.35 -19.30
CA THR A 119 13.78 -0.53 -18.62
C THR A 119 15.25 -0.19 -18.94
N TYR A 120 15.49 0.73 -19.88
CA TYR A 120 16.80 1.13 -20.38
C TYR A 120 16.85 2.64 -20.59
N GLU A 121 18.03 3.20 -20.86
CA GLU A 121 18.23 4.66 -21.05
C GLU A 121 17.31 5.26 -22.12
N THR A 122 17.11 4.55 -23.24
CA THR A 122 16.23 4.98 -24.33
C THR A 122 14.93 4.17 -24.33
N VAL A 123 13.85 4.76 -24.85
CA VAL A 123 12.53 4.14 -24.95
C VAL A 123 12.00 4.23 -26.38
N ASP A 124 11.40 3.14 -26.85
CA ASP A 124 10.59 3.14 -28.07
C ASP A 124 9.12 3.36 -27.68
N LEU A 125 8.60 4.55 -27.98
CA LEU A 125 7.22 4.93 -27.62
C LEU A 125 6.17 4.14 -28.41
N GLU A 126 6.48 3.65 -29.60
CA GLU A 126 5.52 2.86 -30.38
C GLU A 126 5.27 1.51 -29.68
N GLN A 127 6.34 0.89 -29.17
CA GLN A 127 6.28 -0.42 -28.53
C GLN A 127 5.87 -0.36 -27.05
N SER A 128 6.42 0.60 -26.31
CA SER A 128 6.29 0.66 -24.85
C SER A 128 5.44 1.83 -24.35
N GLY A 129 4.90 2.65 -25.26
CA GLY A 129 4.06 3.79 -24.93
C GLY A 129 2.70 3.39 -24.38
N TYR A 130 2.24 4.12 -23.38
CA TYR A 130 0.87 4.04 -22.90
C TYR A 130 -0.03 4.90 -23.79
N HIS A 131 -0.33 4.37 -24.97
CA HIS A 131 -1.19 5.01 -25.97
C HIS A 131 -2.60 5.20 -25.41
N GLY A 132 -2.96 6.45 -25.10
CA GLY A 132 -4.23 6.81 -24.46
C GLY A 132 -4.09 7.44 -23.06
N ILE A 133 -2.87 7.57 -22.55
CA ILE A 133 -2.57 8.34 -21.33
C ILE A 133 -1.87 9.64 -21.70
N GLY A 134 -2.49 10.75 -21.32
CA GLY A 134 -2.01 12.08 -21.68
C GLY A 134 -2.11 12.40 -23.18
N PRO A 135 -1.55 13.54 -23.64
CA PRO A 135 -0.85 14.52 -22.82
C PRO A 135 -1.80 15.19 -21.81
N PHE A 136 -1.33 15.35 -20.57
CA PHE A 136 -2.05 16.11 -19.56
C PHE A 136 -1.44 17.51 -19.48
N ARG A 137 -2.30 18.53 -19.57
CA ARG A 137 -1.92 19.92 -19.36
C ARG A 137 -2.48 20.39 -18.03
N PHE A 138 -1.61 20.83 -17.13
CA PHE A 138 -1.97 21.32 -15.81
C PHE A 138 -1.76 22.82 -15.71
N ASP A 139 -2.65 23.50 -15.00
CA ASP A 139 -2.40 24.86 -14.54
C ASP A 139 -1.17 24.83 -13.62
N GLY A 140 -0.12 25.57 -13.99
CA GLY A 140 1.16 25.47 -13.29
C GLY A 140 1.15 26.02 -11.87
N PHE A 141 0.21 26.93 -11.54
CA PHE A 141 0.07 27.44 -10.17
C PHE A 141 -0.53 26.37 -9.26
N GLN A 142 -1.63 25.74 -9.67
CA GLN A 142 -2.27 24.65 -8.92
C GLN A 142 -1.35 23.44 -8.79
N TYR A 143 -0.69 23.04 -9.89
CA TYR A 143 0.27 21.93 -9.90
C TYR A 143 1.40 22.15 -8.89
N ARG A 144 2.01 23.34 -8.90
CA ARG A 144 3.09 23.70 -7.97
C ARG A 144 2.60 23.70 -6.53
N GLN A 145 1.45 24.31 -6.26
CA GLN A 145 0.88 24.38 -4.92
C GLN A 145 0.67 22.98 -4.33
N GLU A 146 0.17 22.03 -5.12
CA GLU A 146 -0.08 20.66 -4.65
C GLU A 146 1.22 19.96 -4.20
N LEU A 147 2.30 20.11 -4.98
CA LEU A 147 3.63 19.53 -4.69
C LEU A 147 4.36 20.24 -3.55
N GLU A 148 4.29 21.57 -3.48
CA GLU A 148 4.96 22.36 -2.44
C GLU A 148 4.47 22.02 -1.03
N ARG A 149 3.22 21.55 -0.87
CA ARG A 149 2.71 21.06 0.43
C ARG A 149 3.49 19.86 0.99
N LEU A 150 4.24 19.14 0.14
CA LEU A 150 5.07 18.02 0.56
C LEU A 150 6.46 18.44 1.03
N LEU A 151 6.87 19.69 0.78
CA LEU A 151 8.17 20.20 1.22
C LEU A 151 8.13 20.61 2.69
N PRO A 152 9.21 20.37 3.46
CA PRO A 152 9.28 20.86 4.82
C PRO A 152 9.20 22.41 4.82
N PRO A 153 8.54 23.01 5.82
CA PRO A 153 8.53 24.46 5.96
C PRO A 153 9.97 24.96 6.09
N VAL A 154 10.31 26.03 5.37
CA VAL A 154 11.63 26.67 5.41
C VAL A 154 11.85 27.24 6.81
N SER A 155 12.37 26.41 7.71
CA SER A 155 12.74 26.78 9.07
C SER A 155 14.26 26.81 9.12
N ALA A 156 14.81 27.91 9.62
CA ALA A 156 16.23 28.10 9.78
C ALA A 156 16.84 27.03 10.71
N GLU A 157 17.95 26.45 10.24
CA GLU A 157 18.99 25.73 10.99
C GLU A 157 18.57 24.59 11.96
N GLY A 158 19.04 23.39 11.61
CA GLY A 158 19.72 22.53 12.57
C GLY A 158 18.84 21.70 13.51
N SER A 159 18.29 20.60 12.99
CA SER A 159 18.05 19.38 13.76
C SER A 159 17.97 18.23 12.77
N GLU A 160 19.04 17.44 12.63
CA GLU A 160 18.96 16.17 11.91
C GLU A 160 18.04 15.23 12.70
N PRO A 161 16.94 14.73 12.12
CA PRO A 161 16.25 13.59 12.70
C PRO A 161 17.20 12.39 12.62
N GLY A 162 17.46 11.74 13.76
CA GLY A 162 18.25 10.51 13.81
C GLY A 162 17.68 9.39 12.92
N PRO A 163 18.41 8.27 12.77
CA PRO A 163 18.03 7.16 11.91
C PRO A 163 16.93 6.33 12.58
N ASP A 164 15.75 6.92 12.74
CA ASP A 164 14.55 6.23 13.19
C ASP A 164 13.63 6.02 11.99
N VAL A 165 13.15 4.78 11.84
CA VAL A 165 12.11 4.39 10.88
C VAL A 165 11.02 5.47 10.87
N PRO A 166 10.59 5.99 9.70
CA PRO A 166 9.62 7.07 9.65
C PRO A 166 8.40 6.68 10.50
N ALA A 167 8.00 7.60 11.40
CA ALA A 167 7.09 7.40 12.54
C ALA A 167 5.63 7.03 12.18
N GLY A 168 5.42 6.33 11.06
CA GLY A 168 4.12 5.96 10.54
C GLY A 168 3.95 4.49 10.18
N ARG A 169 4.92 3.61 10.46
CA ARG A 169 4.83 2.18 10.05
C ARG A 169 4.97 1.19 11.19
N ARG A 170 4.71 1.61 12.44
CA ARG A 170 4.82 0.72 13.61
C ARG A 170 3.49 0.12 13.99
N VAL A 171 3.51 -1.16 14.32
CA VAL A 171 2.37 -1.94 14.79
C VAL A 171 2.67 -2.49 16.17
N LEU A 172 1.74 -2.32 17.10
CA LEU A 172 1.84 -2.91 18.44
C LEU A 172 1.12 -4.25 18.48
N LEU A 173 1.84 -5.31 18.85
CA LEU A 173 1.32 -6.67 18.96
C LEU A 173 1.11 -7.02 20.43
N ILE A 174 -0.11 -7.41 20.79
CA ILE A 174 -0.50 -7.70 22.18
C ILE A 174 -1.06 -9.11 22.27
N GLY A 175 -0.51 -9.97 23.11
CA GLY A 175 -1.00 -11.34 23.23
C GLY A 175 -0.19 -12.25 24.14
N ALA A 176 -0.83 -13.32 24.61
CA ALA A 176 -0.19 -14.30 25.50
C ALA A 176 0.77 -15.29 24.80
N ARG A 177 0.68 -15.44 23.47
CA ARG A 177 1.44 -16.45 22.70
C ARG A 177 2.71 -15.86 22.08
N VAL A 178 3.76 -15.70 22.89
CA VAL A 178 5.04 -15.08 22.49
C VAL A 178 5.60 -15.63 21.18
N ALA A 179 5.60 -16.96 20.99
CA ALA A 179 6.14 -17.58 19.78
C ALA A 179 5.38 -17.19 18.49
N VAL A 180 4.06 -16.99 18.57
CA VAL A 180 3.25 -16.54 17.42
C VAL A 180 3.52 -15.07 17.15
N LEU A 181 3.56 -14.24 18.19
CA LEU A 181 3.84 -12.81 18.08
C LEU A 181 5.24 -12.54 17.52
N ALA A 182 6.24 -13.31 17.94
CA ALA A 182 7.61 -13.20 17.43
C ALA A 182 7.69 -13.52 15.93
N LYS A 183 6.99 -14.56 15.46
CA LYS A 183 6.90 -14.90 14.03
C LYS A 183 6.16 -13.81 13.24
N LEU A 184 5.08 -13.27 13.79
CA LEU A 184 4.34 -12.17 13.16
C LEU A 184 5.20 -10.91 13.06
N ALA A 185 5.88 -10.52 14.14
CA ALA A 185 6.79 -9.38 14.14
C ALA A 185 7.93 -9.56 13.13
N ALA A 186 8.52 -10.76 13.04
CA ALA A 186 9.53 -11.06 12.03
C ALA A 186 8.99 -10.91 10.61
N ALA A 187 7.79 -11.43 10.33
CA ALA A 187 7.16 -11.30 9.01
C ALA A 187 6.81 -9.85 8.65
N LEU A 188 6.30 -9.06 9.60
CA LEU A 188 6.01 -7.63 9.39
C LEU A 188 7.30 -6.85 9.11
N ARG A 189 8.37 -7.11 9.87
CA ARG A 189 9.67 -6.45 9.64
C ARG A 189 10.27 -6.85 8.29
N ALA A 190 10.11 -8.10 7.86
CA ALA A 190 10.57 -8.57 6.55
C ALA A 190 9.88 -7.85 5.38
N ILE A 191 8.64 -7.37 5.58
CA ILE A 191 7.93 -6.54 4.60
C ILE A 191 8.08 -5.04 4.86
N GLY A 192 8.96 -4.61 5.75
CA GLY A 192 9.22 -3.19 6.02
C GLY A 192 8.28 -2.50 7.02
N ILE A 193 7.44 -3.27 7.74
CA ILE A 193 6.59 -2.77 8.82
C ILE A 193 7.27 -2.99 10.18
N GLY A 194 7.45 -1.91 10.93
CA GLY A 194 7.92 -1.96 12.31
C GLY A 194 6.90 -2.69 13.19
N ALA A 195 7.37 -3.61 14.04
CA ALA A 195 6.49 -4.37 14.92
C ALA A 195 7.11 -4.50 16.30
N ASP A 196 6.36 -4.09 17.32
CA ASP A 196 6.75 -4.19 18.73
C ASP A 196 5.77 -5.08 19.49
N ILE A 197 6.27 -5.79 20.50
CA ILE A 197 5.47 -6.75 21.28
C ILE A 197 5.41 -6.25 22.72
N THR A 198 4.21 -6.12 23.27
CA THR A 198 4.01 -5.85 24.69
C THR A 198 2.90 -6.73 25.27
N ALA A 199 3.04 -7.04 26.56
CA ALA A 199 1.98 -7.65 27.36
C ALA A 199 1.19 -6.61 28.17
N ASP A 200 1.72 -5.39 28.34
CA ASP A 200 1.10 -4.32 29.11
C ASP A 200 1.33 -2.96 28.45
N VAL A 201 0.24 -2.29 28.09
CA VAL A 201 0.26 -0.96 27.45
C VAL A 201 0.31 0.17 28.48
N ALA A 202 -0.01 -0.11 29.75
CA ALA A 202 -0.03 0.91 30.80
C ALA A 202 1.35 1.53 31.08
N GLN A 203 2.43 0.82 30.72
CA GLN A 203 3.82 1.27 30.90
C GLN A 203 4.35 2.08 29.70
N VAL A 204 3.59 2.20 28.61
CA VAL A 204 4.04 2.87 27.39
C VAL A 204 3.65 4.35 27.46
N SER A 205 4.61 5.24 27.17
CA SER A 205 4.36 6.68 27.20
C SER A 205 3.35 7.12 26.12
N PRO A 206 2.54 8.17 26.35
CA PRO A 206 1.64 8.68 25.32
C PRO A 206 2.33 9.06 24.00
N ASP A 207 3.56 9.58 24.07
CA ASP A 207 4.32 9.97 22.88
C ASP A 207 4.72 8.75 22.04
N GLU A 208 5.12 7.66 22.69
CA GLU A 208 5.40 6.40 22.01
C GLU A 208 4.12 5.78 21.43
N LEU A 209 2.99 5.86 22.14
CA LEU A 209 1.70 5.36 21.65
C LEU A 209 1.27 6.02 20.33
N ARG A 210 1.56 7.31 20.14
CA ARG A 210 1.28 8.03 18.88
C ARG A 210 2.12 7.54 17.69
N GLY A 211 3.23 6.84 17.95
CA GLY A 211 4.06 6.26 16.91
C GLY A 211 3.49 5.00 16.26
N TYR A 212 2.47 4.36 16.86
CA TYR A 212 1.85 3.15 16.33
C TYR A 212 0.60 3.48 15.50
N ARG A 213 0.49 2.84 14.32
CA ARG A 213 -0.66 3.01 13.42
C ARG A 213 -1.68 1.88 13.47
N ALA A 214 -1.28 0.72 13.98
CA ALA A 214 -2.20 -0.37 14.26
C ALA A 214 -1.84 -1.09 15.57
N VAL A 215 -2.86 -1.66 16.22
CA VAL A 215 -2.73 -2.59 17.33
C VAL A 215 -3.36 -3.91 16.94
N ALA A 216 -2.61 -5.01 17.02
CA ALA A 216 -3.13 -6.35 16.78
C ALA A 216 -3.26 -7.12 18.09
N PHE A 217 -4.49 -7.54 18.41
CA PHE A 217 -4.80 -8.34 19.58
C PHE A 217 -4.73 -9.84 19.25
N GLY A 218 -3.99 -10.57 20.08
CA GLY A 218 -4.02 -12.01 20.10
C GLY A 218 -5.35 -12.53 20.64
N ARG A 219 -5.79 -13.69 20.13
CA ARG A 219 -7.08 -14.31 20.45
C ARG A 219 -7.36 -14.52 21.95
N ALA A 220 -6.31 -14.66 22.76
CA ALA A 220 -6.43 -14.91 24.20
C ALA A 220 -6.68 -13.64 25.04
N ILE A 221 -6.56 -12.45 24.44
CA ILE A 221 -6.80 -11.18 25.12
C ILE A 221 -8.31 -11.02 25.34
N THR A 222 -8.68 -10.69 26.58
CA THR A 222 -10.06 -10.45 27.04
C THR A 222 -10.59 -9.10 26.54
N GLU A 223 -11.92 -8.93 26.54
CA GLU A 223 -12.52 -7.66 26.10
C GLU A 223 -12.15 -6.49 27.04
N ASP A 224 -12.02 -6.75 28.34
CA ASP A 224 -11.59 -5.73 29.31
C ASP A 224 -10.16 -5.24 29.04
N GLU A 225 -9.25 -6.17 28.73
CA GLU A 225 -7.87 -5.82 28.33
C GLU A 225 -7.87 -5.02 27.02
N ARG A 226 -8.70 -5.41 26.01
CA ARG A 226 -8.84 -4.64 24.77
C ARG A 226 -9.37 -3.24 25.04
N ALA A 227 -10.40 -3.11 25.88
CA ALA A 227 -10.99 -1.83 26.24
C ALA A 227 -9.96 -0.92 26.93
N ALA A 228 -9.15 -1.46 27.84
CA ALA A 228 -8.08 -0.72 28.50
C ALA A 228 -7.03 -0.19 27.51
N VAL A 229 -6.61 -1.01 26.54
CA VAL A 229 -5.69 -0.59 25.47
C VAL A 229 -6.33 0.49 24.60
N ARG A 230 -7.59 0.29 24.17
CA ARG A 230 -8.33 1.29 23.38
C ARG A 230 -8.40 2.64 24.10
N GLN A 231 -8.66 2.61 25.41
CA GLN A 231 -8.70 3.81 26.23
C GLN A 231 -7.33 4.50 26.35
N ALA A 232 -6.23 3.74 26.45
CA ALA A 232 -4.88 4.30 26.52
C ALA A 232 -4.51 5.07 25.24
N PHE A 233 -4.76 4.48 24.07
CA PHE A 233 -4.55 5.13 22.77
C PHE A 233 -5.47 6.35 22.57
N THR A 234 -6.74 6.24 22.99
CA THR A 234 -7.68 7.37 22.96
C THR A 234 -7.18 8.53 23.82
N ARG A 235 -6.69 8.27 25.03
CA ARG A 235 -6.10 9.28 25.92
C ARG A 235 -4.83 9.90 25.34
N ALA A 236 -4.03 9.13 24.61
CA ALA A 236 -2.86 9.63 23.90
C ALA A 236 -3.22 10.50 22.69
N GLY A 237 -4.46 10.43 22.18
CA GLY A 237 -4.86 11.11 20.94
C GLY A 237 -4.24 10.49 19.69
N ALA A 238 -3.97 9.18 19.73
CA ALA A 238 -3.39 8.44 18.62
C ALA A 238 -4.47 7.96 17.64
N ASP A 239 -4.26 8.17 16.34
CA ASP A 239 -5.09 7.59 15.27
C ASP A 239 -4.59 6.19 14.94
N VAL A 240 -5.23 5.17 15.53
CA VAL A 240 -4.79 3.78 15.46
C VAL A 240 -5.92 2.86 14.99
N ALA A 241 -5.58 1.93 14.10
CA ALA A 241 -6.48 0.86 13.71
C ALA A 241 -6.37 -0.33 14.66
N TYR A 242 -7.47 -1.01 14.96
CA TYR A 242 -7.48 -2.18 15.84
C TYR A 242 -7.80 -3.45 15.06
N VAL A 243 -6.97 -4.47 15.23
CA VAL A 243 -7.10 -5.76 14.54
C VAL A 243 -7.30 -6.85 15.58
N ASP A 244 -8.44 -7.52 15.50
CA ASP A 244 -8.66 -8.77 16.23
C ASP A 244 -8.11 -9.92 15.38
N GLY A 245 -7.01 -10.51 15.83
CA GLY A 245 -6.33 -11.57 15.09
C GLY A 245 -7.23 -12.80 14.94
N LEU A 246 -7.61 -13.11 13.69
CA LEU A 246 -8.61 -14.15 13.40
C LEU A 246 -8.11 -15.55 13.75
N ALA A 247 -6.88 -15.87 13.35
CA ALA A 247 -6.25 -17.16 13.59
C ALA A 247 -4.72 -17.02 13.68
N PRO A 248 -4.01 -17.96 14.34
CA PRO A 248 -2.54 -17.96 14.41
C PRO A 248 -1.89 -18.39 13.08
N VAL A 249 -2.39 -17.87 11.95
CA VAL A 249 -1.85 -18.08 10.61
C VAL A 249 -1.15 -16.78 10.19
N ILE A 250 0.18 -16.79 10.14
CA ILE A 250 0.98 -15.57 9.96
C ILE A 250 0.60 -14.81 8.67
N PRO A 251 0.47 -15.43 7.49
CA PRO A 251 0.06 -14.70 6.28
C PRO A 251 -1.31 -14.02 6.39
N VAL A 252 -2.26 -14.63 7.12
CA VAL A 252 -3.59 -14.07 7.36
C VAL A 252 -3.50 -12.88 8.31
N LEU A 253 -2.73 -12.99 9.40
CA LEU A 253 -2.53 -11.89 10.35
C LEU A 253 -1.82 -10.69 9.71
N VAL A 254 -0.79 -10.95 8.89
CA VAL A 254 -0.12 -9.91 8.09
C VAL A 254 -1.14 -9.22 7.17
N ALA A 255 -1.95 -9.99 6.43
CA ALA A 255 -2.98 -9.44 5.55
C ALA A 255 -4.05 -8.61 6.30
N GLN A 256 -4.43 -9.00 7.51
CA GLN A 256 -5.35 -8.21 8.34
C GLN A 256 -4.73 -6.88 8.79
N ILE A 257 -3.45 -6.90 9.15
CA ILE A 257 -2.72 -5.70 9.60
C ILE A 257 -2.51 -4.74 8.42
N GLU A 258 -2.08 -5.25 7.27
CA GLU A 258 -1.98 -4.48 6.01
C GLU A 258 -3.32 -3.81 5.67
N HIS A 259 -4.42 -4.57 5.71
CA HIS A 259 -5.75 -4.02 5.47
C HIS A 259 -6.13 -2.91 6.45
N ALA A 260 -5.74 -3.04 7.72
CA ALA A 260 -6.01 -2.05 8.75
C ALA A 260 -5.13 -0.80 8.64
N LEU A 261 -3.95 -0.93 8.03
CA LEU A 261 -3.05 0.19 7.75
C LEU A 261 -3.46 0.97 6.48
N ASP A 262 -4.26 0.38 5.59
CA ASP A 262 -4.77 1.04 4.38
C ASP A 262 -5.64 2.26 4.72
N ARG A 263 -5.06 3.46 4.54
CA ARG A 263 -5.70 4.77 4.72
C ARG A 263 -6.23 5.38 3.43
N SER A 264 -6.11 4.71 2.29
CA SER A 264 -6.61 5.24 1.01
C SER A 264 -8.13 5.41 1.09
N ALA A 265 -8.65 6.47 0.45
CA ALA A 265 -10.09 6.70 0.45
C ALA A 265 -10.80 5.52 -0.24
N PRO A 266 -12.02 5.12 0.17
CA PRO A 266 -12.71 3.98 -0.46
C PRO A 266 -12.84 4.08 -1.99
N ALA A 267 -13.01 5.29 -2.53
CA ALA A 267 -13.05 5.54 -3.97
C ALA A 267 -11.71 5.30 -4.70
N GLN A 268 -10.60 5.25 -3.95
CA GLN A 268 -9.24 5.02 -4.43
C GLN A 268 -8.79 3.57 -4.19
N ARG A 269 -9.69 2.66 -3.81
CA ARG A 269 -9.38 1.24 -3.61
C ARG A 269 -9.90 0.43 -4.78
N ARG A 270 -9.03 -0.39 -5.38
CA ARG A 270 -9.42 -1.31 -6.45
C ARG A 270 -10.25 -2.47 -5.91
N LEU A 271 -9.84 -3.05 -4.79
CA LEU A 271 -10.51 -4.16 -4.14
C LEU A 271 -11.30 -3.64 -2.94
N VAL A 272 -12.63 -3.70 -2.99
CA VAL A 272 -13.51 -3.08 -1.99
C VAL A 272 -14.31 -4.07 -1.16
N ARG A 273 -14.46 -5.31 -1.64
CA ARG A 273 -15.19 -6.35 -0.92
C ARG A 273 -14.62 -7.74 -1.15
N LEU A 274 -14.56 -8.51 -0.07
CA LEU A 274 -14.29 -9.95 -0.06
C LEU A 274 -15.27 -10.61 0.91
N ALA A 275 -15.95 -11.65 0.46
CA ALA A 275 -16.75 -12.51 1.30
C ALA A 275 -16.60 -13.97 0.85
N ALA A 276 -16.65 -14.91 1.78
CA ALA A 276 -16.60 -16.33 1.45
C ALA A 276 -17.75 -17.06 2.15
N ALA A 277 -18.68 -17.58 1.35
CA ALA A 277 -19.83 -18.34 1.80
C ALA A 277 -20.22 -19.37 0.73
N ASP A 278 -20.81 -20.47 1.16
CA ASP A 278 -21.44 -21.48 0.30
C ASP A 278 -20.53 -22.00 -0.83
N GLY A 279 -19.24 -22.19 -0.53
CA GLY A 279 -18.26 -22.69 -1.51
C GLY A 279 -17.90 -21.67 -2.60
N THR A 280 -18.18 -20.39 -2.39
CA THR A 280 -17.80 -19.31 -3.32
C THR A 280 -17.13 -18.15 -2.61
N ALA A 281 -16.13 -17.55 -3.25
CA ALA A 281 -15.56 -16.27 -2.87
C ALA A 281 -16.18 -15.18 -3.73
N GLY A 282 -16.92 -14.27 -3.10
CA GLY A 282 -17.40 -13.04 -3.72
C GLY A 282 -16.34 -11.94 -3.60
N VAL A 283 -15.91 -11.42 -4.74
CA VAL A 283 -14.91 -10.34 -4.85
C VAL A 283 -15.53 -9.17 -5.60
N HIS A 284 -15.39 -7.94 -5.09
CA HIS A 284 -15.80 -6.73 -5.82
C HIS A 284 -14.59 -5.87 -6.11
N VAL A 285 -14.35 -5.59 -7.39
CA VAL A 285 -13.33 -4.66 -7.86
C VAL A 285 -13.94 -3.44 -8.56
N THR A 286 -13.34 -2.26 -8.36
CA THR A 286 -13.83 -0.97 -8.91
C THR A 286 -13.15 -0.57 -10.22
N SER A 287 -12.00 -1.19 -10.52
CA SER A 287 -11.22 -0.99 -11.75
C SER A 287 -10.58 -2.31 -12.15
N SER A 288 -10.27 -2.47 -13.44
CA SER A 288 -9.60 -3.67 -13.95
C SER A 288 -8.26 -3.84 -13.24
N CYS A 289 -8.03 -4.99 -12.60
CA CYS A 289 -6.78 -5.29 -11.90
C CYS A 289 -6.56 -6.79 -11.73
N ARG A 290 -5.29 -7.18 -11.58
CA ARG A 290 -4.93 -8.54 -11.18
C ARG A 290 -5.26 -8.75 -9.71
N VAL A 291 -5.97 -9.84 -9.44
CA VAL A 291 -6.36 -10.29 -8.11
C VAL A 291 -5.79 -11.69 -7.89
N SER A 292 -5.10 -11.88 -6.77
CA SER A 292 -4.75 -13.22 -6.28
C SER A 292 -5.59 -13.58 -5.05
N LEU A 293 -6.08 -14.81 -5.01
CA LEU A 293 -6.87 -15.37 -3.93
C LEU A 293 -6.18 -16.60 -3.38
N VAL A 294 -5.84 -16.55 -2.09
CA VAL A 294 -5.20 -17.66 -1.39
C VAL A 294 -6.05 -18.06 -0.19
N ALA A 295 -6.41 -19.34 -0.15
CA ALA A 295 -7.12 -19.94 0.97
C ALA A 295 -6.13 -20.54 1.97
N TYR A 296 -6.37 -20.27 3.25
CA TYR A 296 -5.61 -20.78 4.39
C TYR A 296 -6.54 -21.59 5.28
N ARG A 297 -6.17 -22.84 5.55
CA ARG A 297 -6.96 -23.75 6.39
C ARG A 297 -6.11 -24.26 7.55
N LEU A 298 -6.69 -24.26 8.75
CA LEU A 298 -6.12 -24.96 9.90
C LEU A 298 -6.72 -26.37 10.02
N ASP A 299 -5.84 -27.36 10.16
CA ASP A 299 -6.27 -28.71 10.54
C ASP A 299 -6.49 -28.84 12.06
N ARG A 300 -6.91 -30.04 12.52
CA ARG A 300 -7.13 -30.32 13.94
C ARG A 300 -5.86 -30.25 14.80
N LEU A 301 -4.69 -30.30 14.18
CA LEU A 301 -3.37 -30.20 14.81
C LEU A 301 -2.78 -28.78 14.69
N TYR A 302 -3.58 -27.79 14.27
CA TYR A 302 -3.17 -26.41 14.01
C TYR A 302 -2.08 -26.27 12.95
N ARG A 303 -1.98 -27.20 12.01
CA ARG A 303 -1.12 -27.07 10.82
C ARG A 303 -1.86 -26.26 9.76
N THR A 304 -1.16 -25.28 9.20
CA THR A 304 -1.66 -24.44 8.11
C THR A 304 -1.50 -25.16 6.79
N HIS A 305 -2.59 -25.24 6.03
CA HIS A 305 -2.59 -25.62 4.62
C HIS A 305 -2.91 -24.39 3.79
N THR A 306 -2.13 -24.18 2.72
CA THR A 306 -2.28 -23.06 1.80
C THR A 306 -2.69 -23.59 0.44
N GLN A 307 -3.63 -22.92 -0.21
CA GLN A 307 -4.08 -23.23 -1.57
C GLN A 307 -4.31 -21.93 -2.34
N GLU A 308 -3.65 -21.78 -3.49
CA GLU A 308 -4.01 -20.74 -4.45
C GLU A 308 -5.33 -21.13 -5.13
N VAL A 309 -6.29 -20.23 -5.06
CA VAL A 309 -7.66 -20.42 -5.58
C VAL A 309 -7.79 -19.77 -6.95
N PHE A 310 -7.17 -18.60 -7.13
CA PHE A 310 -7.27 -17.81 -8.35
C PHE A 310 -6.10 -16.82 -8.41
N ASP A 311 -5.56 -16.62 -9.60
CA ASP A 311 -4.67 -15.52 -9.96
C ASP A 311 -5.02 -15.10 -11.39
N GLY A 312 -5.46 -13.85 -11.55
CA GLY A 312 -5.83 -13.33 -12.87
C GLY A 312 -6.40 -11.93 -12.80
N VAL A 313 -6.61 -11.34 -13.98
CA VAL A 313 -7.21 -10.00 -14.12
C VAL A 313 -8.73 -10.10 -14.00
N LEU A 314 -9.31 -9.24 -13.17
CA LEU A 314 -10.76 -9.06 -13.01
C LEU A 314 -11.18 -7.69 -13.50
N GLU A 315 -12.20 -7.64 -14.35
CA GLU A 315 -12.84 -6.40 -14.80
C GLU A 315 -13.67 -5.74 -13.69
N PRO A 316 -14.01 -4.44 -13.78
CA PRO A 316 -14.84 -3.77 -12.78
C PRO A 316 -16.17 -4.50 -12.53
N GLY A 317 -16.50 -4.77 -11.27
CA GLY A 317 -17.76 -5.41 -10.87
C GLY A 317 -17.59 -6.49 -9.80
N GLU A 318 -18.69 -7.22 -9.57
CA GLU A 318 -18.74 -8.37 -8.66
C GLU A 318 -18.41 -9.68 -9.38
N HIS A 319 -17.49 -10.44 -8.80
CA HIS A 319 -17.01 -11.73 -9.31
C HIS A 319 -17.27 -12.82 -8.29
N ARG A 320 -17.66 -14.00 -8.77
CA ARG A 320 -17.88 -15.19 -7.95
C ARG A 320 -16.90 -16.26 -8.35
N ILE A 321 -15.97 -16.56 -7.46
CA ILE A 321 -14.89 -17.50 -7.71
C ILE A 321 -15.18 -18.80 -6.95
N PRO A 322 -15.24 -19.96 -7.62
CA PRO A 322 -15.54 -21.23 -6.97
C PRO A 322 -14.43 -21.62 -6.00
N LEU A 323 -14.81 -22.18 -4.85
CA LEU A 323 -13.90 -22.70 -3.85
C LEU A 323 -13.97 -24.22 -3.82
N ASP A 324 -12.81 -24.88 -3.84
CA ASP A 324 -12.74 -26.32 -3.65
C ASP A 324 -13.29 -26.69 -2.26
N ALA A 325 -14.07 -27.77 -2.18
CA ALA A 325 -14.54 -28.38 -0.95
C ALA A 325 -13.39 -28.67 0.04
N ARG A 326 -12.16 -28.85 -0.43
CA ARG A 326 -10.96 -29.01 0.43
C ARG A 326 -10.49 -27.69 1.07
N ALA A 327 -10.65 -26.57 0.38
CA ALA A 327 -10.24 -25.25 0.86
C ALA A 327 -11.14 -24.77 2.01
N VAL A 328 -12.43 -25.10 1.93
CA VAL A 328 -13.41 -24.61 2.89
C VAL A 328 -13.36 -25.35 4.24
N LYS A 329 -13.05 -26.65 4.34
CA LYS A 329 -13.20 -27.43 5.61
C LYS A 329 -12.57 -26.81 6.87
N GLY A 330 -13.33 -26.73 7.97
CA GLY A 330 -12.81 -26.38 9.29
C GLY A 330 -12.67 -24.87 9.51
N GLN A 331 -11.64 -24.44 10.25
CA GLN A 331 -11.31 -23.00 10.35
C GLN A 331 -10.50 -22.61 9.12
N SER A 332 -11.16 -21.94 8.18
CA SER A 332 -10.56 -21.48 6.94
C SER A 332 -10.75 -19.98 6.74
N PHE A 333 -9.78 -19.38 6.06
CA PHE A 333 -9.70 -17.96 5.75
C PHE A 333 -9.33 -17.81 4.29
N ILE A 334 -9.82 -16.76 3.66
CA ILE A 334 -9.40 -16.38 2.32
C ILE A 334 -8.79 -14.99 2.37
N VAL A 335 -7.68 -14.84 1.65
CA VAL A 335 -6.99 -13.56 1.47
C VAL A 335 -7.05 -13.22 0.00
N ALA A 336 -7.61 -12.05 -0.31
CA ALA A 336 -7.59 -11.48 -1.66
C ALA A 336 -6.58 -10.33 -1.68
N ARG A 337 -5.68 -10.34 -2.67
CA ARG A 337 -4.66 -9.31 -2.84
C ARG A 337 -4.75 -8.70 -4.24
N THR A 338 -4.57 -7.40 -4.28
CA THR A 338 -4.18 -6.63 -5.46
C THR A 338 -2.92 -5.85 -5.10
N MET A 339 -2.33 -5.15 -6.07
CA MET A 339 -1.15 -4.31 -5.81
C MET A 339 -1.41 -3.29 -4.70
N GLY A 340 -2.55 -2.61 -4.73
CA GLY A 340 -2.84 -1.51 -3.83
C GLY A 340 -3.61 -1.87 -2.57
N SER A 341 -4.04 -3.12 -2.40
CA SER A 341 -4.96 -3.47 -1.30
C SER A 341 -5.00 -4.95 -1.02
N VAL A 342 -5.36 -5.30 0.21
CA VAL A 342 -5.59 -6.66 0.65
C VAL A 342 -6.87 -6.72 1.48
N LEU A 343 -7.65 -7.78 1.28
CA LEU A 343 -8.81 -8.10 2.10
C LEU A 343 -8.69 -9.51 2.66
N VAL A 344 -9.25 -9.70 3.85
CA VAL A 344 -9.29 -10.99 4.54
C VAL A 344 -10.73 -11.29 4.93
N ALA A 345 -11.20 -12.50 4.65
CA ALA A 345 -12.51 -12.96 5.10
C ALA A 345 -12.41 -14.34 5.75
N PRO A 346 -13.09 -14.58 6.89
CA PRO A 346 -13.34 -15.93 7.35
C PRO A 346 -14.27 -16.65 6.37
N MET A 347 -14.06 -17.95 6.18
CA MET A 347 -14.92 -18.79 5.36
C MET A 347 -15.97 -19.42 6.26
N VAL A 348 -17.21 -18.97 6.14
CA VAL A 348 -18.32 -19.47 6.96
C VAL A 348 -18.93 -20.69 6.26
N HIS A 349 -19.11 -21.78 7.02
CA HIS A 349 -19.97 -22.89 6.63
C HIS A 349 -21.30 -22.71 7.33
N HIS A 350 -22.37 -22.64 6.55
CA HIS A 350 -23.72 -22.77 7.07
C HIS A 350 -24.12 -24.24 7.18
#